data_AF-A0A4Q6AGD0-F1
#
_entry.id   AF-A0A4Q6AGD0-F1
#
_cell.length_a   1.000
_cell.length_b   1.000
_cell.length_c   1.000
_cell.angle_alpha   90.00
_cell.angle_beta   90.00
_cell.angle_gamma   90.00
#
_symmetry.space_group_name_H-M   'P 1'
#
loop_
_entity.id
_entity.type
_entity.pdbx_description
1 polymer ?
#
loop_
_entity_poly.entity_id
_entity_poly.type
_entity_poly.pdbx_seq_one_letter_code
_entity_poly.pdbx_strand_id
1 'polypeptide(L)' 'REFIETGRDMKMNDEFRKVWKLDRDPYLLETSSPGIFAAGDVRSGAMNRVASAVGEGSMAISFVHKYLAEV' A
#
# COMPACT_ATOMS: atom_id res chain seq x y z
N ARG A 1 -12.37 -8.41 -8.82
CA ARG A 1 -11.79 -7.13 -8.36
C ARG A 1 -10.43 -7.03 -9.03
N GLU A 2 -10.27 -6.11 -9.97
CA GLU A 2 -9.12 -6.10 -10.90
C GLU A 2 -7.92 -5.29 -10.38
N PHE A 3 -8.05 -4.65 -9.21
CA PHE A 3 -7.05 -3.76 -8.63
C PHE A 3 -6.70 -4.13 -7.18
N ILE A 4 -5.52 -3.71 -6.74
CA ILE A 4 -4.98 -3.96 -5.39
C ILE A 4 -5.42 -2.84 -4.44
N GLU A 5 -6.09 -3.19 -3.33
CA GLU A 5 -6.36 -2.25 -2.23
C GLU A 5 -5.07 -2.02 -1.42
N THR A 6 -4.87 -0.79 -0.95
CA THR A 6 -3.65 -0.41 -0.20
C THR A 6 -3.94 0.57 0.91
N GLY A 7 -3.01 0.69 1.86
CA GLY A 7 -3.06 1.68 2.92
C GLY A 7 -4.36 1.64 3.72
N ARG A 8 -4.92 2.82 3.97
CA ARG A 8 -6.13 2.99 4.78
C ARG A 8 -7.40 2.45 4.10
N ASP A 9 -7.41 2.33 2.78
CA ASP A 9 -8.58 1.87 2.03
C ASP A 9 -8.90 0.39 2.36
N MET A 10 -7.88 -0.40 2.74
CA MET A 10 -8.07 -1.79 3.19
C MET A 10 -8.80 -1.89 4.53
N LYS A 11 -8.82 -0.83 5.36
CA LYS A 11 -9.47 -0.88 6.68
C LYS A 11 -10.99 -1.02 6.62
N MET A 12 -11.59 -0.74 5.46
CA MET A 12 -13.01 -0.93 5.22
C MET A 12 -13.38 -2.41 5.02
N ASN A 13 -12.38 -3.29 4.89
CA ASN A 13 -12.59 -4.72 4.72
C ASN A 13 -12.37 -5.46 6.05
N ASP A 14 -13.41 -6.12 6.56
CA ASP A 14 -13.32 -6.88 7.83
C ASP A 14 -12.30 -8.03 7.76
N GLU A 15 -12.06 -8.60 6.58
CA GLU A 15 -11.05 -9.65 6.39
C GLU A 15 -9.63 -9.10 6.53
N PHE A 16 -9.40 -7.83 6.20
CA PHE A 16 -8.08 -7.21 6.33
C PHE A 16 -7.61 -7.21 7.79
N ARG A 17 -8.52 -6.94 8.74
CA ARG A 17 -8.20 -6.95 10.18
C ARG A 17 -7.78 -8.33 10.70
N LYS A 18 -8.17 -9.42 10.01
CA LYS A 18 -7.80 -10.79 10.39
C LYS A 18 -6.40 -11.17 9.90
N VAL A 19 -5.96 -10.61 8.77
CA VAL A 19 -4.67 -10.96 8.16
C VAL A 19 -3.53 -10.03 8.57
N TRP A 20 -3.85 -8.81 8.99
CA TRP A 20 -2.87 -7.83 9.42
C TRP A 20 -2.35 -8.12 10.83
N LYS A 21 -1.04 -8.29 10.97
CA LYS A 21 -0.40 -8.76 12.23
C LYS A 21 0.47 -7.73 12.94
N LEU A 22 0.65 -6.54 12.35
CA LEU A 22 1.49 -5.51 12.95
C LEU A 22 0.63 -4.57 13.80
N ASP A 23 1.21 -4.05 14.90
CA ASP A 23 0.56 -3.11 15.82
C ASP A 23 0.29 -1.74 15.19
N ARG A 24 0.92 -1.45 14.04
CA ARG A 24 0.72 -0.24 13.25
C ARG A 24 -0.29 -0.45 12.14
N ASP A 25 -0.84 0.65 11.65
CA ASP A 25 -1.59 0.66 10.40
C ASP A 25 -0.67 0.41 9.18
N PRO A 26 -1.21 -0.11 8.06
CA PRO A 26 -0.53 -0.12 6.77
C PRO A 26 -0.02 1.27 6.38
N TYR A 27 1.19 1.32 5.86
CA TYR A 27 1.70 2.51 5.19
C TYR A 27 0.88 2.82 3.94
N LEU A 28 0.98 4.08 3.49
CA LEU A 28 0.38 4.45 2.21
C LEU A 28 1.02 3.60 1.11
N LEU A 29 0.20 3.09 0.18
CA LEU A 29 0.57 2.14 -0.88
C LEU A 29 0.92 0.72 -0.41
N GLU A 30 0.94 0.44 0.89
CA GLU A 30 1.21 -0.92 1.38
C GLU A 30 -0.01 -1.81 1.19
N THR A 31 0.21 -3.03 0.76
CA THR A 31 -0.83 -4.05 0.54
C THR A 31 -1.19 -4.76 1.84
N SER A 32 -2.07 -5.77 1.78
CA SER A 32 -2.42 -6.59 2.94
C SER A 32 -1.25 -7.44 3.49
N SER A 33 -0.14 -7.50 2.75
CA SER A 33 1.11 -8.13 3.22
C SER A 33 2.09 -7.04 3.62
N PRO A 34 2.54 -7.00 4.89
CA PRO A 34 3.53 -6.04 5.35
C PRO A 34 4.81 -6.06 4.48
N GLY A 35 5.34 -4.87 4.18
CA GLY A 35 6.53 -4.70 3.34
C GLY A 35 6.29 -4.83 1.83
N ILE A 36 5.09 -5.19 1.38
CA ILE A 36 4.74 -5.25 -0.05
C ILE A 36 3.91 -4.00 -0.40
N PHE A 37 4.36 -3.27 -1.41
CA PHE A 37 3.76 -2.01 -1.85
C PHE A 37 3.29 -2.07 -3.30
N ALA A 38 2.17 -1.40 -3.60
CA ALA A 38 1.59 -1.30 -4.94
C ALA A 38 1.43 0.18 -5.33
N ALA A 39 1.98 0.56 -6.48
CA ALA A 39 2.01 1.93 -6.98
C ALA A 39 1.57 2.00 -8.44
N GLY A 40 0.94 3.11 -8.84
CA GLY A 40 0.41 3.32 -10.16
C GLY A 40 -0.90 2.57 -10.41
N ASP A 41 -1.20 2.33 -11.69
CA ASP A 41 -2.52 1.92 -12.18
C ASP A 41 -2.98 0.54 -11.67
N VAL A 42 -2.10 -0.24 -11.03
CA VAL A 42 -2.44 -1.52 -10.38
C VAL A 42 -3.27 -1.33 -9.11
N ARG A 43 -3.24 -0.12 -8.51
CA ARG A 43 -3.87 0.19 -7.22
C ARG A 43 -5.34 0.62 -7.39
N SER A 44 -6.18 0.21 -6.46
CA SER A 44 -7.55 0.69 -6.36
C SER A 44 -7.57 2.21 -6.11
N GLY A 45 -8.38 2.93 -6.89
CA GLY A 45 -8.44 4.40 -6.80
C GLY A 45 -7.21 5.13 -7.36
N ALA A 46 -6.39 4.46 -8.19
CA ALA A 46 -5.31 5.11 -8.92
C ALA A 46 -5.84 6.20 -9.86
N MET A 47 -5.07 7.28 -10.01
CA MET A 47 -5.45 8.41 -10.87
C MET A 47 -5.25 8.11 -12.37
N ASN A 48 -4.64 6.97 -12.72
CA ASN A 48 -4.33 6.51 -14.08
C ASN A 48 -3.56 7.55 -14.91
N ARG A 49 -2.52 8.14 -14.30
CA ARG A 49 -1.63 9.12 -14.95
C ARG A 49 -0.18 8.80 -14.66
N VAL A 50 0.66 8.93 -15.69
CA VAL A 50 2.11 8.69 -15.61
C VAL A 50 2.76 9.48 -14.48
N ALA A 51 2.51 10.79 -14.39
CA ALA A 51 3.11 11.64 -13.36
C ALA A 51 2.75 11.18 -11.93
N SER A 52 1.50 10.77 -11.72
CA SER A 52 1.05 10.24 -10.43
C SER A 52 1.67 8.89 -10.11
N ALA A 53 1.73 7.97 -11.08
CA ALA A 53 2.36 6.66 -10.91
C ALA A 53 3.86 6.79 -10.57
N VAL A 54 4.57 7.71 -11.23
CA VAL A 54 5.98 8.02 -10.93
C VAL A 54 6.14 8.55 -9.49
N GLY A 55 5.28 9.47 -9.07
CA GLY A 55 5.27 9.98 -7.70
C GLY A 55 4.98 8.90 -6.66
N GLU A 56 4.00 8.03 -6.93
CA GLU A 56 3.68 6.88 -6.06
C GLU A 56 4.85 5.90 -5.97
N GLY A 57 5.57 5.64 -7.07
CA GLY A 57 6.77 4.79 -7.04
C GLY A 57 7.89 5.34 -6.15
N SER A 58 8.15 6.65 -6.23
CA SER A 58 9.11 7.33 -5.32
C SER A 58 8.67 7.28 -3.86
N MET A 59 7.37 7.37 -3.61
CA MET A 59 6.81 7.25 -2.27
C MET A 59 6.90 5.81 -1.74
N ALA A 60 6.67 4.81 -2.59
CA ALA A 60 6.78 3.39 -2.23
C ALA A 60 8.19 3.06 -1.73
N ILE A 61 9.26 3.50 -2.41
CA ILE A 61 10.62 3.23 -1.94
C ILE A 61 10.92 3.89 -0.59
N SER A 62 10.38 5.09 -0.33
CA SER A 62 10.51 5.75 0.96
C SER A 62 9.87 4.92 2.10
N PHE A 63 8.71 4.30 1.84
CA PHE A 63 8.08 3.40 2.82
C PHE A 63 8.76 2.04 2.93
N VAL A 64 9.38 1.53 1.86
CA VAL A 64 10.23 0.34 1.94
C VAL A 64 11.39 0.59 2.92
N HIS A 65 12.08 1.71 2.80
CA HIS A 65 13.15 2.07 3.75
C HIS A 65 12.63 2.17 5.18
N LYS A 66 11.45 2.76 5.38
CA LYS A 66 10.82 2.84 6.70
C LYS A 66 10.48 1.46 7.27
N TYR A 67 9.86 0.60 6.47
CA TYR A 67 9.51 -0.76 6.88
C TYR A 67 10.77 -1.56 7.27
N LEU A 68 11.82 -1.51 6.45
CA LEU A 68 13.07 -2.21 6.73
C LEU A 68 13.80 -1.70 7.98
N ALA A 69 13.51 -0.49 8.44
CA ALA A 69 14.06 0.04 9.69
C ALA A 69 13.32 -0.48 10.95
N GLU A 70 12.18 -1.16 10.78
CA GLU A 70 11.35 -1.73 11.85
C GLU A 70 11.50 -3.24 11.99
N VAL A 71 12.19 -3.89 11.04
CA VAL A 71 12.43 -5.34 10.99
C VAL A 71 13.70 -5.71 11.73
#